data_AF-A0A935PIH4-F1
#
_entry.id   AF-A0A935PIH4-F1
#
_cell.length_a   1.000
_cell.length_b   1.000
_cell.length_c   1.000
_cell.angle_alpha   90.00
_cell.angle_beta   90.00
_cell.angle_gamma   90.00
#
_symmetry.space_group_name_H-M   'P 1'
#
loop_
_entity.id
_entity.type
_entity.pdbx_description
1 polymer ?
#
loop_
_entity_poly.entity_id
_entity_poly.type
_entity_poly.pdbx_seq_one_letter_code
_entity_poly.pdbx_strand_id
1 'polypeptide(L)'
;MAESSVTADHTPPDGLTREQLLALYRWMRLTRTLEERLVALYRQTKVVGGLFRSLGQEACAVGSAFALERRDVLSPLIRNLGSMLVKGATPVEILRQYMAKGDSPTRGRELNIHFGDVEDRHFVGQISHLGDMVPVMAGVTLTFKLRDEDRVGLVYVGDGATSTGAFHEGINFAAVQRCPLIVVVENNGYAYSTPTCRQTAAAQFVDKAIGYGIPGVRCDGNDVLEVYRVTRDAVARARSGGGVTLLELLTYRRKGHAEHDNQSYVAPGEVEHWAATNDPIDRYIVRLTSEFGFTAADLAEVDAAVALEVDTATDLAEQSPACDGPDALVGVYADPPRMPSLWFRDGVGSAVDAHERPAGWGTHDG
;
A
#
# COMPACT_ATOMS: atom_id res chain seq x y z
N MET A 1 16.52 -42.60 32.59
CA MET A 1 16.86 -41.36 31.88
C MET A 1 15.54 -40.66 31.62
N ALA A 2 15.25 -39.61 32.39
CA ALA A 2 14.03 -38.84 32.24
C ALA A 2 14.19 -37.92 31.03
N GLU A 3 13.32 -38.09 30.03
CA GLU A 3 13.21 -37.16 28.92
C GLU A 3 12.80 -35.79 29.45
N SER A 4 13.74 -34.85 29.40
CA SER A 4 13.50 -33.44 29.57
C SER A 4 12.60 -32.97 28.43
N SER A 5 11.29 -33.02 28.65
CA SER A 5 10.29 -32.25 27.91
C SER A 5 10.64 -30.77 28.03
N VAL A 6 11.38 -30.25 27.05
CA VAL A 6 11.51 -28.81 26.85
C VAL A 6 10.14 -28.35 26.37
N THR A 7 9.33 -27.83 27.29
CA THR A 7 8.12 -27.11 26.92
C THR A 7 8.55 -25.97 26.02
N ALA A 8 8.18 -26.03 24.74
CA ALA A 8 8.44 -24.93 23.81
C ALA A 8 7.83 -23.65 24.40
N ASP A 9 8.66 -22.62 24.54
CA ASP A 9 8.20 -21.32 25.01
C ASP A 9 7.37 -20.69 23.91
N HIS A 10 6.04 -20.82 24.03
CA HIS A 10 5.06 -20.27 23.08
C HIS A 10 4.74 -18.80 23.35
N THR A 11 5.57 -18.09 24.12
CA THR A 11 5.36 -16.67 24.42
C THR A 11 5.47 -15.84 23.14
N PRO A 12 4.43 -15.08 22.76
CA PRO A 12 4.49 -14.21 21.60
C PRO A 12 5.64 -13.19 21.71
N PRO A 13 6.35 -12.89 20.61
CA PRO A 13 7.41 -11.91 20.64
C PRO A 13 6.87 -10.50 20.81
N ASP A 14 7.74 -9.60 21.28
CA ASP A 14 7.54 -8.16 21.16
C ASP A 14 6.27 -7.59 21.81
N GLY A 15 5.75 -8.29 22.82
CA GLY A 15 4.57 -7.90 23.58
C GLY A 15 3.25 -8.10 22.82
N LEU A 16 3.28 -8.81 21.69
CA LEU A 16 2.05 -9.17 20.96
C LEU A 16 1.22 -10.15 21.80
N THR A 17 -0.10 -10.13 21.63
CA THR A 17 -0.97 -11.20 22.15
C THR A 17 -1.15 -12.30 21.10
N ARG A 18 -1.65 -13.46 21.53
CA ARG A 18 -2.02 -14.54 20.60
C ARG A 18 -3.04 -14.05 19.57
N GLU A 19 -4.03 -13.27 19.98
CA GLU A 19 -5.04 -12.69 19.09
C GLU A 19 -4.41 -11.75 18.06
N GLN A 20 -3.41 -10.96 18.47
CA GLN A 20 -2.68 -10.08 17.56
C GLN A 20 -1.82 -10.85 16.54
N LEU A 21 -1.23 -11.98 16.95
CA LEU A 21 -0.54 -12.87 16.01
C LEU A 21 -1.48 -13.36 14.91
N LEU A 22 -2.69 -13.78 15.29
CA LEU A 22 -3.72 -14.21 14.34
C LEU A 22 -4.28 -13.04 13.52
N ALA A 23 -4.35 -11.84 14.09
CA ALA A 23 -4.76 -10.63 13.38
C ALA A 23 -3.77 -10.25 12.26
N LEU A 24 -2.46 -10.34 12.49
CA LEU A 24 -1.44 -10.15 11.45
C LEU A 24 -1.65 -11.12 10.28
N TYR A 25 -1.94 -12.39 10.57
CA TYR A 25 -2.27 -13.39 9.55
C TYR A 25 -3.52 -13.00 8.79
N ARG A 26 -4.62 -12.67 9.49
CA ARG A 26 -5.88 -12.22 8.89
C ARG A 26 -5.65 -11.06 7.93
N TRP A 27 -4.88 -10.04 8.32
CA TRP A 27 -4.66 -8.86 7.48
C TRP A 27 -3.85 -9.18 6.22
N MET A 28 -2.82 -10.02 6.31
CA MET A 28 -2.09 -10.48 5.13
C MET A 28 -2.97 -11.32 4.20
N ARG A 29 -3.78 -12.23 4.77
CA ARG A 29 -4.74 -13.05 4.01
C ARG A 29 -5.82 -12.20 3.34
N LEU A 30 -6.39 -11.23 4.05
CA LEU A 30 -7.38 -10.31 3.50
C LEU A 30 -6.78 -9.52 2.32
N THR A 31 -5.55 -9.03 2.47
CA THR A 31 -4.83 -8.33 1.40
C THR A 31 -4.68 -9.22 0.16
N ARG A 32 -4.13 -10.43 0.32
CA ARG A 32 -3.93 -11.40 -0.78
C ARG A 32 -5.24 -11.76 -1.47
N THR A 33 -6.24 -12.17 -0.71
CA THR A 33 -7.54 -12.63 -1.23
C THR A 33 -8.29 -11.51 -1.95
N LEU A 34 -8.25 -10.29 -1.42
CA LEU A 34 -8.87 -9.13 -2.05
C LEU A 34 -8.17 -8.76 -3.36
N GLU A 35 -6.83 -8.81 -3.42
CA GLU A 35 -6.09 -8.59 -4.67
C GLU A 35 -6.38 -9.69 -5.71
N GLU A 36 -6.49 -10.95 -5.30
CA GLU A 36 -6.86 -12.05 -6.20
C GLU A 36 -8.29 -11.87 -6.74
N ARG A 37 -9.23 -11.39 -5.91
CA ARG A 37 -10.57 -10.99 -6.36
C ARG A 37 -10.51 -9.86 -7.38
N LEU A 38 -9.69 -8.83 -7.13
CA LEU A 38 -9.47 -7.74 -8.09
C LEU A 38 -8.91 -8.23 -9.43
N VAL A 39 -8.03 -9.23 -9.44
CA VAL A 39 -7.54 -9.86 -10.69
C VAL A 39 -8.67 -10.51 -11.47
N ALA A 40 -9.54 -11.26 -10.78
CA ALA A 40 -10.69 -11.89 -11.42
C ALA A 40 -11.63 -10.84 -12.03
N LEU A 41 -11.89 -9.74 -11.31
CA LEU A 41 -12.72 -8.62 -11.78
C LEU A 41 -12.04 -7.84 -12.93
N TYR A 42 -10.72 -7.66 -12.88
CA TYR A 42 -9.94 -7.04 -13.95
C TYR A 42 -10.06 -7.82 -15.26
N ARG A 43 -9.96 -9.15 -15.20
CA ARG A 43 -10.17 -10.03 -16.38
C ARG A 43 -11.60 -9.99 -16.92
N GLN A 44 -12.56 -9.58 -16.10
CA GLN A 44 -13.96 -9.34 -16.50
C GLN A 44 -14.21 -7.90 -16.97
N THR A 45 -13.16 -7.06 -17.08
CA THR A 45 -13.29 -5.63 -17.44
C THR A 45 -14.13 -4.82 -16.44
N LYS A 46 -14.23 -5.29 -15.18
CA LYS A 46 -14.96 -4.58 -14.11
C LYS A 46 -14.07 -3.61 -13.34
N VAL A 47 -12.76 -3.84 -13.32
CA VAL A 47 -11.78 -2.89 -12.78
C VAL A 47 -11.47 -1.83 -13.84
N VAL A 48 -11.45 -0.57 -13.44
CA VAL A 48 -11.12 0.58 -14.28
C VAL A 48 -9.65 0.97 -14.07
N GLY A 49 -8.90 1.13 -15.15
CA GLY A 49 -7.49 1.52 -15.12
C GLY A 49 -6.53 0.39 -14.81
N GLY A 50 -5.41 0.72 -14.14
CA GLY A 50 -4.39 -0.24 -13.75
C GLY A 50 -4.82 -1.12 -12.57
N LEU A 51 -4.11 -2.23 -12.37
CA LEU A 51 -4.17 -3.02 -11.15
C LEU A 51 -2.74 -3.26 -10.67
N PHE A 52 -2.41 -2.74 -9.48
CA PHE A 52 -1.09 -2.84 -8.87
C PHE A 52 -1.19 -3.67 -7.60
N ARG A 53 -0.53 -4.81 -7.60
CA ARG A 53 -0.63 -5.80 -6.54
C ARG A 53 0.61 -5.84 -5.66
N SER A 54 0.42 -6.28 -4.43
CA SER A 54 1.43 -6.46 -3.42
C SER A 54 1.85 -7.92 -3.24
N LEU A 55 1.55 -8.80 -4.21
CA LEU A 55 1.92 -10.22 -4.14
C LEU A 55 3.40 -10.43 -3.76
N GLY A 56 3.63 -10.98 -2.57
CA GLY A 56 4.95 -11.22 -1.99
C GLY A 56 5.49 -10.11 -1.09
N GLN A 57 4.72 -9.04 -0.89
CA GLN A 57 5.06 -7.82 -0.14
C GLN A 57 4.04 -7.53 0.98
N GLU A 58 3.10 -8.45 1.26
CA GLU A 58 1.99 -8.23 2.19
C GLU A 58 2.48 -7.91 3.62
N ALA A 59 3.53 -8.61 4.05
CA ALA A 59 4.14 -8.42 5.37
C ALA A 59 4.72 -7.00 5.56
N CYS A 60 5.24 -6.37 4.50
CA CYS A 60 5.75 -5.00 4.56
C CYS A 60 4.65 -4.05 4.98
N ALA A 61 3.53 -4.04 4.26
CA ALA A 61 2.42 -3.14 4.49
C ALA A 61 1.68 -3.45 5.81
N VAL A 62 1.40 -4.74 6.08
CA VAL A 62 0.66 -5.16 7.27
C VAL A 62 1.48 -4.97 8.53
N GLY A 63 2.71 -5.49 8.59
CA GLY A 63 3.54 -5.44 9.79
C GLY A 63 3.86 -4.00 10.22
N SER A 64 4.18 -3.14 9.25
CA SER A 64 4.51 -1.75 9.55
C SER A 64 3.29 -0.93 9.98
N ALA A 65 2.14 -1.11 9.33
CA ALA A 65 0.89 -0.44 9.74
C ALA A 65 0.38 -0.92 11.10
N PHE A 66 0.58 -2.20 11.43
CA PHE A 66 0.17 -2.78 12.71
C PHE A 66 0.98 -2.24 13.90
N ALA A 67 2.19 -1.71 13.64
CA ALA A 67 3.02 -1.04 14.64
C ALA A 67 2.58 0.42 14.93
N LEU A 68 1.65 0.96 14.15
CA LEU A 68 1.11 2.30 14.34
C LEU A 68 -0.10 2.29 15.29
N GLU A 69 -0.26 3.37 16.03
CA GLU A 69 -1.47 3.61 16.80
C GLU A 69 -2.56 4.26 15.93
N ARG A 70 -3.83 4.21 16.37
CA ARG A 70 -4.95 4.76 15.59
C ARG A 70 -4.70 6.23 15.21
N ARG A 71 -4.15 7.03 16.12
CA ARG A 71 -3.86 8.46 15.94
C ARG A 71 -2.73 8.79 14.96
N ASP A 72 -1.87 7.83 14.66
CA ASP A 72 -0.71 8.05 13.79
C ASP A 72 -1.14 8.15 12.32
N VAL A 73 -0.39 8.94 11.54
CA VAL A 73 -0.71 9.20 10.14
C VAL A 73 0.09 8.31 9.21
N LEU A 74 -0.58 7.76 8.21
CA LEU A 74 0.01 6.87 7.22
C LEU A 74 -0.09 7.48 5.81
N SER A 75 0.94 7.36 4.98
CA SER A 75 0.85 7.63 3.55
C SER A 75 1.30 6.41 2.76
N PRO A 76 0.36 5.59 2.24
CA PRO A 76 0.67 4.40 1.43
C PRO A 76 1.39 4.75 0.12
N LEU A 77 1.92 3.73 -0.56
CA LEU A 77 2.14 3.73 -2.01
C LEU A 77 1.10 2.83 -2.70
N ILE A 78 1.08 2.82 -4.03
CA ILE A 78 0.11 2.07 -4.85
C ILE A 78 0.03 0.55 -4.60
N ARG A 79 0.93 -0.03 -3.79
CA ARG A 79 0.95 -1.44 -3.39
C ARG A 79 0.70 -1.65 -1.89
N ASN A 80 0.39 -0.63 -1.11
CA ASN A 80 0.21 -0.81 0.34
C ASN A 80 -1.26 -0.95 0.74
N LEU A 81 -2.04 -1.68 -0.06
CA LEU A 81 -3.45 -1.97 0.24
C LEU A 81 -3.60 -2.54 1.66
N GLY A 82 -2.73 -3.47 2.06
CA GLY A 82 -2.75 -4.06 3.40
C GLY A 82 -2.61 -3.04 4.54
N SER A 83 -1.84 -1.97 4.32
CA SER A 83 -1.68 -0.91 5.32
C SER A 83 -2.96 -0.09 5.52
N MET A 84 -3.71 0.13 4.44
CA MET A 84 -5.00 0.85 4.49
C MET A 84 -6.07 -0.02 5.16
N LEU A 85 -6.09 -1.33 4.88
CA LEU A 85 -6.99 -2.28 5.55
C LEU A 85 -6.76 -2.30 7.06
N VAL A 86 -5.49 -2.34 7.50
CA VAL A 86 -5.12 -2.26 8.92
C VAL A 86 -5.58 -0.94 9.56
N LYS A 87 -5.50 0.18 8.82
CA LYS A 87 -6.01 1.50 9.27
C LYS A 87 -7.54 1.63 9.18
N GLY A 88 -8.25 0.61 8.71
CA GLY A 88 -9.71 0.54 8.75
C GLY A 88 -10.43 0.78 7.42
N ALA A 89 -9.72 0.82 6.29
CA ALA A 89 -10.38 0.73 4.98
C ALA A 89 -11.06 -0.64 4.84
N THR A 90 -12.23 -0.66 4.22
CA THR A 90 -13.03 -1.88 4.05
C THR A 90 -12.85 -2.49 2.67
N PRO A 91 -12.96 -3.82 2.50
CA PRO A 91 -12.90 -4.44 1.18
C PRO A 91 -13.90 -3.86 0.17
N VAL A 92 -15.09 -3.47 0.62
CA VAL A 92 -16.12 -2.88 -0.26
C VAL A 92 -15.71 -1.50 -0.78
N GLU A 93 -15.08 -0.65 0.05
CA GLU A 93 -14.55 0.65 -0.41
C GLU A 93 -13.45 0.45 -1.45
N ILE A 94 -12.56 -0.52 -1.23
CA ILE A 94 -11.47 -0.85 -2.17
C ILE A 94 -12.04 -1.34 -3.51
N LEU A 95 -12.99 -2.27 -3.48
CA LEU A 95 -13.61 -2.80 -4.69
C LEU A 95 -14.37 -1.71 -5.44
N ARG A 96 -15.20 -0.91 -4.76
CA ARG A 96 -15.90 0.24 -5.36
C ARG A 96 -14.94 1.23 -6.00
N GLN A 97 -13.82 1.52 -5.34
CA GLN A 97 -12.79 2.41 -5.85
C GLN A 97 -12.14 1.86 -7.12
N TYR A 98 -11.70 0.59 -7.13
CA TYR A 98 -11.14 -0.03 -8.33
C TYR A 98 -12.14 -0.16 -9.48
N MET A 99 -13.44 -0.26 -9.17
CA MET A 99 -14.52 -0.32 -10.15
C MET A 99 -15.09 1.06 -10.53
N ALA A 100 -14.49 2.15 -10.02
CA ALA A 100 -14.93 3.53 -10.23
C ALA A 100 -16.44 3.76 -9.97
N LYS A 101 -16.97 3.15 -8.91
CA LYS A 101 -18.39 3.30 -8.53
C LYS A 101 -18.69 4.71 -8.00
N GLY A 102 -19.93 5.17 -8.17
CA GLY A 102 -20.35 6.51 -7.74
C GLY A 102 -20.32 6.72 -6.23
N ASP A 103 -20.49 5.63 -5.47
CA ASP A 103 -20.38 5.58 -4.01
C ASP A 103 -18.99 5.10 -3.52
N SER A 104 -17.99 5.07 -4.41
CA SER A 104 -16.59 4.87 -4.01
C SER A 104 -16.06 6.07 -3.22
N PRO A 105 -14.97 5.91 -2.43
CA PRO A 105 -14.36 7.01 -1.68
C PRO A 105 -14.10 8.27 -2.52
N THR A 106 -13.71 8.10 -3.79
CA THR A 106 -13.45 9.22 -4.70
C THR A 106 -14.57 9.49 -5.70
N ARG A 107 -15.68 8.76 -5.63
CA ARG A 107 -16.80 8.83 -6.58
C ARG A 107 -16.35 8.64 -8.03
N GLY A 108 -15.41 7.72 -8.24
CA GLY A 108 -14.86 7.41 -9.57
C GLY A 108 -13.89 8.44 -10.15
N ARG A 109 -13.47 9.46 -9.38
CA ARG A 109 -12.49 10.47 -9.84
C ARG A 109 -11.06 9.96 -9.87
N GLU A 110 -10.75 9.03 -8.97
CA GLU A 110 -9.42 8.43 -8.85
C GLU A 110 -9.49 6.92 -9.06
N LEU A 111 -8.32 6.30 -9.29
CA LEU A 111 -8.21 4.87 -9.59
C LEU A 111 -7.26 4.17 -8.61
N ASN A 112 -7.35 2.84 -8.53
CA ASN A 112 -6.61 2.04 -7.56
C ASN A 112 -6.91 2.49 -6.12
N ILE A 113 -5.98 2.28 -5.20
CA ILE A 113 -6.10 2.74 -3.83
C ILE A 113 -5.89 4.26 -3.65
N HIS A 114 -6.00 5.10 -4.69
CA HIS A 114 -5.74 6.56 -4.60
C HIS A 114 -6.90 7.31 -3.92
N PHE A 115 -7.03 7.12 -2.62
CA PHE A 115 -7.95 7.87 -1.78
C PHE A 115 -7.39 8.01 -0.37
N GLY A 116 -7.85 9.04 0.35
CA GLY A 116 -7.45 9.33 1.72
C GLY A 116 -8.65 9.42 2.64
N ASP A 117 -8.40 9.18 3.92
CA ASP A 117 -9.30 9.51 5.02
C ASP A 117 -8.42 10.05 6.15
N VAL A 118 -8.27 11.37 6.18
CA VAL A 118 -7.39 12.07 7.12
C VAL A 118 -8.05 12.37 8.46
N GLU A 119 -9.38 12.35 8.51
CA GLU A 119 -10.18 12.76 9.66
C GLU A 119 -10.39 11.61 10.65
N ASP A 120 -10.78 10.42 10.17
CA ASP A 120 -11.09 9.29 11.05
C ASP A 120 -9.97 8.23 11.06
N ARG A 121 -9.53 7.83 9.87
CA ARG A 121 -8.57 6.72 9.71
C ARG A 121 -7.13 7.18 9.60
N HIS A 122 -6.90 8.48 9.44
CA HIS A 122 -5.59 9.12 9.40
C HIS A 122 -4.63 8.52 8.35
N PHE A 123 -5.13 8.19 7.16
CA PHE A 123 -4.24 7.93 6.02
C PHE A 123 -4.40 9.00 4.93
N VAL A 124 -3.26 9.54 4.50
CA VAL A 124 -3.18 10.48 3.38
C VAL A 124 -3.00 9.68 2.11
N GLY A 125 -4.03 9.68 1.26
CA GLY A 125 -4.03 8.91 0.01
C GLY A 125 -2.83 9.23 -0.86
N GLN A 126 -2.25 8.21 -1.49
CA GLN A 126 -1.10 8.41 -2.35
C GLN A 126 -1.48 9.11 -3.65
N ILE A 127 -0.49 9.77 -4.24
CA ILE A 127 -0.54 10.34 -5.58
C ILE A 127 0.40 9.56 -6.51
N SER A 128 0.22 9.68 -7.82
CA SER A 128 1.05 8.95 -8.78
C SER A 128 2.49 9.45 -8.87
N HIS A 129 2.78 10.66 -8.38
CA HIS A 129 4.12 11.24 -8.42
C HIS A 129 5.03 10.58 -7.39
N LEU A 130 6.05 9.86 -7.87
CA LEU A 130 6.94 9.07 -7.04
C LEU A 130 7.79 9.96 -6.13
N GLY A 131 7.82 9.64 -4.84
CA GLY A 131 8.64 10.33 -3.83
C GLY A 131 8.02 11.60 -3.24
N ASP A 132 7.01 12.19 -3.89
CA ASP A 132 6.40 13.46 -3.48
C ASP A 132 5.66 13.40 -2.14
N MET A 133 5.21 12.23 -1.72
CA MET A 133 4.59 12.08 -0.40
C MET A 133 5.59 12.22 0.76
N VAL A 134 6.91 12.10 0.51
CA VAL A 134 7.93 12.28 1.55
C VAL A 134 7.96 13.72 2.08
N PRO A 135 8.13 14.77 1.26
CA PRO A 135 8.06 16.16 1.75
C PRO A 135 6.67 16.52 2.29
N VAL A 136 5.58 15.99 1.72
CA VAL A 136 4.22 16.20 2.26
C VAL A 136 4.14 15.65 3.69
N MET A 137 4.57 14.41 3.90
CA MET A 137 4.56 13.79 5.23
C MET A 137 5.58 14.41 6.20
N ALA A 138 6.68 14.97 5.70
CA ALA A 138 7.58 15.81 6.50
C ALA A 138 6.86 17.06 7.03
N GLY A 139 6.06 17.73 6.19
CA GLY A 139 5.22 18.85 6.60
C GLY A 139 4.13 18.45 7.60
N VAL A 140 3.40 17.36 7.33
CA VAL A 140 2.38 16.82 8.25
C VAL A 140 2.99 16.52 9.62
N THR A 141 4.09 15.78 9.68
CA THR A 141 4.74 15.42 10.95
C THR A 141 5.42 16.59 11.65
N LEU A 142 5.88 17.60 10.91
CA LEU A 142 6.32 18.86 11.50
C LEU A 142 5.19 19.52 12.29
N THR A 143 3.94 19.45 11.82
CA THR A 143 2.80 20.01 12.57
C THR A 143 2.62 19.34 13.92
N PHE A 144 2.83 18.03 14.03
CA PHE A 144 2.73 17.32 15.31
C PHE A 144 3.75 17.85 16.31
N LYS A 145 4.98 18.05 15.86
CA LYS A 145 6.04 18.65 16.69
C LYS A 145 5.72 20.09 17.08
N LEU A 146 5.21 20.91 16.15
CA LEU A 146 4.88 22.32 16.43
C LEU A 146 3.69 22.49 17.37
N ARG A 147 2.80 21.50 17.42
CA ARG A 147 1.57 21.50 18.25
C ARG A 147 1.68 20.63 19.50
N ASP A 148 2.84 20.02 19.74
CA ASP A 148 3.05 19.08 20.85
C ASP A 148 2.04 17.91 20.83
N GLU A 149 1.72 17.41 19.63
CA GLU A 149 0.86 16.24 19.44
C GLU A 149 1.69 14.96 19.55
N ASP A 150 1.27 14.04 20.42
CA ASP A 150 1.84 12.70 20.53
C ASP A 150 1.44 11.82 19.32
N ARG A 151 1.99 12.10 18.14
CA ARG A 151 1.67 11.40 16.89
C ARG A 151 2.93 11.21 16.07
N VAL A 152 2.99 10.11 15.33
CA VAL A 152 4.03 9.89 14.31
C VAL A 152 3.41 9.80 12.92
N GLY A 153 4.22 10.01 11.90
CA GLY A 153 3.87 9.74 10.53
C GLY A 153 4.69 8.58 9.96
N LEU A 154 4.10 7.79 9.08
CA LEU A 154 4.78 6.79 8.27
C LEU A 154 4.49 7.06 6.79
N VAL A 155 5.54 7.06 5.96
CA VAL A 155 5.42 7.21 4.50
C VAL A 155 6.16 6.07 3.81
N TYR A 156 5.51 5.44 2.83
CA TYR A 156 6.15 4.43 2.00
C TYR A 156 6.69 5.01 0.70
N VAL A 157 7.81 4.47 0.25
CA VAL A 157 8.40 4.69 -1.07
C VAL A 157 8.92 3.36 -1.61
N GLY A 158 8.83 3.13 -2.92
CA GLY A 158 9.54 2.03 -3.55
C GLY A 158 11.02 2.35 -3.74
N ASP A 159 11.85 1.33 -3.95
CA ASP A 159 13.27 1.46 -4.31
C ASP A 159 13.50 2.52 -5.41
N GLY A 160 12.66 2.51 -6.44
CA GLY A 160 12.73 3.46 -7.54
C GLY A 160 12.54 4.93 -7.13
N ALA A 161 11.60 5.19 -6.23
CA ALA A 161 11.26 6.54 -5.79
C ALA A 161 12.39 7.22 -5.00
N THR A 162 13.33 6.44 -4.45
CA THR A 162 14.51 6.97 -3.73
C THR A 162 15.49 7.74 -4.61
N SER A 163 15.34 7.66 -5.94
CA SER A 163 16.13 8.41 -6.92
C SER A 163 15.47 9.73 -7.37
N THR A 164 14.32 10.09 -6.79
CA THR A 164 13.64 11.37 -7.07
C THR A 164 14.24 12.51 -6.26
N GLY A 165 14.17 13.74 -6.79
CA GLY A 165 14.58 14.94 -6.04
C GLY A 165 13.72 15.15 -4.79
N ALA A 166 12.40 14.96 -4.91
CA ALA A 166 11.46 15.10 -3.81
C ALA A 166 11.77 14.18 -2.62
N PHE A 167 12.19 12.92 -2.87
CA PHE A 167 12.66 12.04 -1.81
C PHE A 167 13.84 12.66 -1.04
N HIS A 168 14.88 13.13 -1.75
CA HIS A 168 16.08 13.71 -1.15
C HIS A 168 15.77 14.99 -0.36
N GLU A 169 15.01 15.90 -0.96
CA GLU A 169 14.64 17.18 -0.34
C GLU A 169 13.75 16.97 0.88
N GLY A 170 12.73 16.12 0.78
CA GLY A 170 11.78 15.85 1.84
C GLY A 170 12.43 15.18 3.06
N ILE A 171 13.25 14.15 2.85
CA ILE A 171 13.91 13.46 3.96
C ILE A 171 14.98 14.34 4.63
N ASN A 172 15.73 15.13 3.85
CA ASN A 172 16.69 16.08 4.39
C ASN A 172 16.00 17.14 5.25
N PHE A 173 14.91 17.73 4.76
CA PHE A 173 14.12 18.69 5.53
C PHE A 173 13.58 18.06 6.82
N ALA A 174 12.96 16.88 6.74
CA ALA A 174 12.44 16.15 7.89
C ALA A 174 13.53 15.86 8.94
N ALA A 175 14.74 15.49 8.48
CA ALA A 175 15.88 15.21 9.34
C ALA A 175 16.34 16.47 10.10
N VAL A 176 16.55 17.60 9.39
CA VAL A 176 16.93 18.88 10.00
C VAL A 176 15.88 19.34 11.02
N GLN A 177 14.60 19.17 10.70
CA GLN A 177 13.51 19.53 11.59
C GLN A 177 13.26 18.49 12.70
N ARG A 178 13.95 17.35 12.69
CA ARG A 178 13.70 16.21 13.59
C ARG A 178 12.22 15.83 13.65
N CYS A 179 11.57 15.76 12.48
CA CYS A 179 10.15 15.38 12.40
C CYS A 179 9.94 13.94 12.92
N PRO A 180 8.83 13.65 13.62
CA PRO A 180 8.46 12.30 14.04
C PRO A 180 7.96 11.47 12.84
N LEU A 181 8.87 11.14 11.92
CA LEU A 181 8.57 10.50 10.63
C LEU A 181 9.35 9.19 10.46
N ILE A 182 8.65 8.15 10.03
CA ILE A 182 9.23 6.90 9.57
C ILE A 182 9.13 6.88 8.05
N VAL A 183 10.25 6.71 7.37
CA VAL A 183 10.30 6.57 5.91
C VAL A 183 10.60 5.10 5.59
N VAL A 184 9.66 4.42 4.96
CA VAL A 184 9.77 3.00 4.61
C VAL A 184 10.11 2.86 3.13
N VAL A 185 11.29 2.31 2.83
CA VAL A 185 11.69 1.90 1.48
C VAL A 185 11.34 0.44 1.30
N GLU A 186 10.34 0.16 0.46
CA GLU A 186 10.03 -1.19 0.00
C GLU A 186 10.97 -1.55 -1.15
N ASN A 187 12.01 -2.31 -0.84
CA ASN A 187 12.99 -2.77 -1.79
C ASN A 187 12.55 -4.12 -2.37
N ASN A 188 11.84 -4.07 -3.50
CA ASN A 188 11.32 -5.27 -4.17
C ASN A 188 12.20 -5.73 -5.37
N GLY A 189 13.37 -5.11 -5.54
CA GLY A 189 14.35 -5.43 -6.57
C GLY A 189 14.18 -4.68 -7.90
N TYR A 190 13.02 -4.05 -8.17
CA TYR A 190 12.73 -3.48 -9.49
C TYR A 190 11.84 -2.21 -9.47
N ALA A 191 12.37 -1.13 -10.05
CA ALA A 191 11.60 0.05 -10.46
C ALA A 191 11.06 -0.14 -11.89
N TYR A 192 9.80 -0.57 -12.00
CA TYR A 192 9.22 -1.10 -13.24
C TYR A 192 10.10 -2.24 -13.79
N SER A 193 10.93 -1.98 -14.80
CA SER A 193 11.87 -2.93 -15.42
C SER A 193 13.34 -2.67 -15.07
N THR A 194 13.61 -1.61 -14.30
CA THR A 194 14.98 -1.23 -13.92
C THR A 194 15.36 -1.96 -12.64
N PRO A 195 16.31 -2.90 -12.67
CA PRO A 195 16.79 -3.54 -11.44
C PRO A 195 17.54 -2.53 -10.57
N THR A 196 17.56 -2.75 -9.25
CA THR A 196 18.18 -1.83 -8.27
C THR A 196 19.64 -1.49 -8.60
N CYS A 197 20.40 -2.43 -9.16
CA CYS A 197 21.80 -2.22 -9.59
C CYS A 197 21.95 -1.20 -10.72
N ARG A 198 20.88 -0.88 -11.44
CA ARG A 198 20.81 0.19 -12.46
C ARG A 198 20.06 1.43 -11.95
N GLN A 199 19.46 1.35 -10.76
CA GLN A 199 18.66 2.42 -10.18
C GLN A 199 19.47 3.34 -9.27
N THR A 200 20.44 2.80 -8.53
CA THR A 200 21.29 3.57 -7.64
C THR A 200 22.66 2.90 -7.45
N ALA A 201 23.68 3.71 -7.15
CA ALA A 201 25.03 3.23 -6.85
C ALA A 201 25.24 2.91 -5.35
N ALA A 202 24.30 3.29 -4.49
CA ALA A 202 24.32 2.89 -3.08
C ALA A 202 24.21 1.36 -2.98
N ALA A 203 25.01 0.73 -2.12
CA ALA A 203 24.98 -0.73 -1.98
C ALA A 203 23.69 -1.19 -1.30
N GLN A 204 23.18 -0.38 -0.37
CA GLN A 204 21.90 -0.56 0.31
C GLN A 204 21.14 0.76 0.36
N PHE A 205 19.81 0.72 0.48
CA PHE A 205 19.03 1.96 0.59
C PHE A 205 19.24 2.64 1.95
N VAL A 206 19.50 1.86 3.01
CA VAL A 206 19.89 2.41 4.31
C VAL A 206 21.19 3.22 4.29
N ASP A 207 22.10 3.00 3.33
CA ASP A 207 23.33 3.80 3.21
C ASP A 207 23.02 5.28 2.95
N LYS A 208 21.87 5.57 2.33
CA LYS A 208 21.42 6.95 2.08
C LYS A 208 21.10 7.68 3.39
N ALA A 209 20.70 6.98 4.45
CA ALA A 209 20.36 7.55 5.75
C ALA A 209 21.53 8.34 6.37
N ILE A 210 22.75 7.83 6.15
CA ILE A 210 24.00 8.44 6.66
C ILE A 210 24.14 9.87 6.15
N GLY A 211 23.83 10.11 4.86
CA GLY A 211 23.92 11.43 4.24
C GLY A 211 22.96 12.47 4.85
N TYR A 212 21.89 12.03 5.51
CA TYR A 212 20.93 12.91 6.19
C TYR A 212 21.16 12.97 7.72
N GLY A 213 22.13 12.23 8.25
CA GLY A 213 22.39 12.17 9.70
C GLY A 213 21.29 11.48 10.50
N ILE A 214 20.57 10.52 9.90
CA ILE A 214 19.48 9.77 10.54
C ILE A 214 19.80 8.28 10.60
N PRO A 215 19.20 7.51 11.52
CA PRO A 215 19.36 6.06 11.52
C PRO A 215 18.69 5.41 10.30
N GLY A 216 19.37 4.40 9.75
CA GLY A 216 18.84 3.47 8.77
C GLY A 216 18.77 2.06 9.36
N VAL A 217 17.66 1.36 9.19
CA VAL A 217 17.49 -0.04 9.63
C VAL A 217 17.00 -0.87 8.45
N ARG A 218 17.67 -1.97 8.17
CA ARG A 218 17.32 -2.92 7.11
C ARG A 218 16.84 -4.22 7.74
N CYS A 219 15.75 -4.79 7.25
CA CYS A 219 15.22 -6.07 7.74
C CYS A 219 14.62 -6.92 6.61
N ASP A 220 14.30 -8.17 6.92
CA ASP A 220 13.50 -9.02 6.02
C ASP A 220 12.06 -8.47 5.96
N GLY A 221 11.68 -7.96 4.79
CA GLY A 221 10.34 -7.43 4.54
C GLY A 221 9.26 -8.50 4.41
N ASN A 222 9.66 -9.77 4.32
CA ASN A 222 8.75 -10.91 4.23
C ASN A 222 8.60 -11.67 5.56
N ASP A 223 9.26 -11.21 6.63
CA ASP A 223 8.95 -11.61 8.02
C ASP A 223 8.09 -10.53 8.69
N VAL A 224 6.79 -10.77 8.80
CA VAL A 224 5.84 -9.79 9.35
C VAL A 224 6.14 -9.41 10.81
N LEU A 225 6.73 -10.31 11.60
CA LEU A 225 7.08 -10.03 12.99
C LEU A 225 8.35 -9.18 13.07
N GLU A 226 9.33 -9.42 12.19
CA GLU A 226 10.50 -8.55 12.08
C GLU A 226 10.10 -7.14 11.62
N VAL A 227 9.27 -7.03 10.57
CA VAL A 227 8.74 -5.74 10.09
C VAL A 227 8.00 -4.99 11.20
N TYR A 228 7.11 -5.68 11.93
CA TYR A 228 6.40 -5.09 13.07
C TYR A 228 7.38 -4.57 14.12
N ARG A 229 8.35 -5.39 14.54
CA ARG A 229 9.32 -5.01 15.58
C ARG A 229 10.14 -3.79 15.18
N VAL A 230 10.76 -3.80 14.00
CA VAL A 230 11.62 -2.66 13.58
C VAL A 230 10.80 -1.39 13.38
N THR A 231 9.55 -1.51 12.93
CA THR A 231 8.66 -0.36 12.78
C THR A 231 8.23 0.17 14.15
N ARG A 232 7.86 -0.70 15.10
CA ARG A 232 7.53 -0.32 16.48
C ARG A 232 8.68 0.42 17.15
N ASP A 233 9.91 -0.07 16.98
CA ASP A 233 11.10 0.56 17.55
C ASP A 233 11.35 1.95 16.91
N ALA A 234 11.17 2.07 15.59
CA ALA A 234 11.25 3.35 14.88
C ALA A 234 10.14 4.34 15.30
N VAL A 235 8.92 3.85 15.51
CA VAL A 235 7.77 4.61 16.04
C VAL A 235 8.08 5.13 17.44
N ALA A 236 8.53 4.28 18.36
CA ALA A 236 8.89 4.68 19.71
C ALA A 236 10.00 5.75 19.72
N ARG A 237 11.00 5.61 18.85
CA ARG A 237 12.06 6.61 18.67
C ARG A 237 11.53 7.93 18.11
N ALA A 238 10.70 7.89 17.08
CA ALA A 238 10.10 9.10 16.49
C ALA A 238 9.22 9.84 17.53
N ARG A 239 8.38 9.08 18.24
CA ARG A 239 7.47 9.57 19.29
C ARG A 239 8.20 10.22 20.46
N SER A 240 9.35 9.68 20.87
CA SER A 240 10.22 10.25 21.91
C SER A 240 11.08 11.43 21.43
N GLY A 241 10.85 11.95 20.22
CA GLY A 241 11.57 13.10 19.66
C GLY A 241 12.93 12.75 19.05
N GLY A 242 13.23 11.47 18.83
CA GLY A 242 14.42 11.03 18.10
C GLY A 242 14.44 11.51 16.64
N GLY A 243 13.28 11.88 16.09
CA GLY A 243 13.14 12.35 14.71
C GLY A 243 13.08 11.19 13.71
N VAL A 244 13.55 11.43 12.49
CA VAL A 244 13.35 10.51 11.37
C VAL A 244 14.09 9.19 11.54
N THR A 245 13.50 8.10 11.04
CA THR A 245 14.17 6.81 10.81
C THR A 245 13.88 6.32 9.40
N LEU A 246 14.90 5.87 8.68
CA LEU A 246 14.75 5.22 7.37
C LEU A 246 14.72 3.69 7.57
N LEU A 247 13.66 3.03 7.12
CA LEU A 247 13.55 1.58 7.12
C LEU A 247 13.71 1.05 5.69
N GLU A 248 14.54 0.04 5.46
CA GLU A 248 14.60 -0.71 4.21
C GLU A 248 14.02 -2.11 4.44
N LEU A 249 12.87 -2.37 3.85
CA LEU A 249 12.20 -3.67 3.91
C LEU A 249 12.55 -4.45 2.64
N LEU A 250 13.30 -5.53 2.79
CA LEU A 250 13.69 -6.39 1.68
C LEU A 250 12.57 -7.35 1.32
N THR A 251 12.06 -7.23 0.10
CA THR A 251 10.93 -8.04 -0.35
C THR A 251 11.09 -8.33 -1.84
N TYR A 252 10.07 -8.89 -2.49
CA TYR A 252 10.13 -9.18 -3.92
C TYR A 252 8.77 -9.07 -4.60
N ARG A 253 8.75 -8.40 -5.76
CA ARG A 253 7.53 -8.22 -6.56
C ARG A 253 7.32 -9.44 -7.46
N ARG A 254 6.45 -10.36 -7.04
CA ARG A 254 6.22 -11.64 -7.74
C ARG A 254 5.32 -11.57 -8.98
N LYS A 255 4.87 -10.37 -9.36
CA LYS A 255 4.09 -10.10 -10.58
C LYS A 255 4.53 -8.82 -11.26
N GLY A 256 4.00 -8.59 -12.47
CA GLY A 256 4.22 -7.39 -13.26
C GLY A 256 4.12 -6.12 -12.44
N HIS A 257 4.78 -5.06 -12.92
CA HIS A 257 4.59 -3.75 -12.32
C HIS A 257 3.09 -3.44 -12.22
N ALA A 258 2.34 -3.68 -13.28
CA ALA A 258 0.88 -3.78 -13.24
C ALA A 258 0.45 -5.19 -13.66
N GLU A 259 -0.82 -5.55 -13.44
CA GLU A 259 -1.35 -6.86 -13.83
C GLU A 259 -1.21 -7.14 -15.35
N HIS A 260 -1.15 -6.11 -16.20
CA HIS A 260 -0.91 -6.26 -17.64
C HIS A 260 0.56 -6.35 -18.06
N ASP A 261 1.51 -6.13 -17.14
CA ASP A 261 2.94 -6.20 -17.43
C ASP A 261 3.41 -7.67 -17.40
N ASN A 262 3.99 -8.12 -18.52
CA ASN A 262 4.42 -9.50 -18.73
C ASN A 262 5.79 -9.85 -18.12
N GLN A 263 6.50 -8.88 -17.54
CA GLN A 263 7.77 -9.09 -16.82
C GLN A 263 8.91 -9.70 -17.64
N SER A 264 8.95 -9.50 -18.97
CA SER A 264 10.00 -10.07 -19.83
C SER A 264 11.44 -9.65 -19.48
N TYR A 265 11.60 -8.64 -18.64
CA TYR A 265 12.88 -8.12 -18.13
C TYR A 265 13.39 -8.85 -16.87
N VAL A 266 12.57 -9.70 -16.23
CA VAL A 266 12.95 -10.46 -15.04
C VAL A 266 13.66 -11.75 -15.47
N ALA A 267 14.71 -12.14 -14.75
CA ALA A 267 15.47 -13.34 -15.09
C ALA A 267 14.59 -14.60 -14.94
N PRO A 268 14.67 -15.57 -15.86
CA PRO A 268 13.92 -16.82 -15.74
C PRO A 268 14.21 -17.54 -14.42
N GLY A 269 13.17 -18.01 -13.73
CA GLY A 269 13.29 -18.73 -12.46
C GLY A 269 13.36 -17.85 -11.21
N GLU A 270 13.57 -16.53 -11.35
CA GLU A 270 13.69 -15.62 -10.20
C GLU A 270 12.37 -15.54 -9.42
N VAL A 271 11.24 -15.35 -10.12
CA VAL A 271 9.91 -15.26 -9.50
C VAL A 271 9.53 -16.58 -8.82
N GLU A 272 9.81 -17.71 -9.47
CA GLU A 272 9.53 -19.05 -8.95
C GLU A 272 10.33 -19.35 -7.69
N HIS A 273 11.60 -18.92 -7.65
CA HIS A 273 12.46 -19.05 -6.47
C HIS A 273 11.90 -18.28 -5.28
N TRP A 274 11.55 -17.01 -5.47
CA TRP A 274 10.93 -16.18 -4.43
C TRP A 274 9.57 -16.72 -3.98
N ALA A 275 8.77 -17.24 -4.93
CA ALA A 275 7.51 -17.89 -4.62
C ALA A 275 7.67 -19.14 -3.74
N ALA A 276 8.67 -19.97 -4.01
CA ALA A 276 8.85 -21.24 -3.32
C ALA A 276 9.52 -21.09 -1.93
N THR A 277 10.37 -20.07 -1.77
CA THR A 277 11.22 -19.94 -0.58
C THR A 277 10.86 -18.78 0.32
N ASN A 278 10.07 -17.82 -0.16
CA ASN A 278 9.94 -16.52 0.50
C ASN A 278 8.56 -15.87 0.34
N ASP A 279 7.47 -16.65 0.33
CA ASP A 279 6.11 -16.08 0.49
C ASP A 279 5.90 -15.69 1.97
N PRO A 280 5.57 -14.42 2.27
CA PRO A 280 5.39 -13.96 3.65
C PRO A 280 4.26 -14.69 4.40
N ILE A 281 3.21 -15.10 3.69
CA ILE A 281 2.07 -15.79 4.31
C ILE A 281 2.46 -17.23 4.65
N ASP A 282 3.08 -17.95 3.71
CA ASP A 282 3.49 -19.34 3.94
C ASP A 282 4.52 -19.43 5.07
N ARG A 283 5.50 -18.52 5.08
CA ARG A 283 6.47 -18.39 6.17
C ARG A 283 5.78 -18.16 7.51
N TYR A 284 4.80 -17.25 7.56
CA TYR A 284 4.12 -16.94 8.80
C TYR A 284 3.21 -18.08 9.30
N ILE A 285 2.57 -18.84 8.39
CA ILE A 285 1.82 -20.06 8.74
C ILE A 285 2.72 -21.07 9.46
N VAL A 286 3.94 -21.28 8.96
CA VAL A 286 4.91 -22.17 9.63
C VAL A 286 5.18 -21.67 11.04
N ARG A 287 5.49 -20.37 11.21
CA ARG A 287 5.76 -19.81 12.55
C ARG A 287 4.55 -19.93 13.49
N LEU A 288 3.34 -19.61 13.03
CA LEU A 288 2.12 -19.74 13.82
C LEU A 288 1.91 -21.18 14.31
N THR A 289 2.11 -22.17 13.44
CA THR A 289 1.88 -23.58 13.79
C THR A 289 3.01 -24.18 14.62
N SER A 290 4.28 -23.90 14.28
CA SER A 290 5.43 -24.51 14.95
C SER A 290 5.89 -23.78 16.21
N GLU A 291 5.83 -22.45 16.24
CA GLU A 291 6.35 -21.64 17.36
C GLU A 291 5.24 -21.22 18.32
N PHE A 292 4.04 -20.95 17.83
CA PHE A 292 2.96 -20.37 18.63
C PHE A 292 1.79 -21.32 18.85
N GLY A 293 1.84 -22.56 18.36
CA GLY A 293 0.84 -23.59 18.64
C GLY A 293 -0.56 -23.28 18.10
N PHE A 294 -0.66 -22.56 16.98
CA PHE A 294 -1.92 -22.46 16.23
C PHE A 294 -2.18 -23.74 15.46
N THR A 295 -3.43 -24.17 15.40
CA THR A 295 -3.83 -25.35 14.64
C THR A 295 -4.18 -25.00 13.20
N ALA A 296 -4.21 -26.00 12.32
CA ALA A 296 -4.74 -25.82 10.96
C ALA A 296 -6.21 -25.37 10.97
N ALA A 297 -6.99 -25.73 12.00
CA ALA A 297 -8.37 -25.28 12.14
C ALA A 297 -8.46 -23.79 12.45
N ASP A 298 -7.59 -23.26 13.32
CA ASP A 298 -7.53 -21.82 13.65
C ASP A 298 -7.29 -20.98 12.38
N LEU A 299 -6.36 -21.44 11.53
CA LEU A 299 -6.02 -20.76 10.28
C LEU A 299 -7.13 -20.89 9.23
N ALA A 300 -7.78 -22.06 9.15
CA ALA A 300 -8.89 -22.30 8.24
C ALA A 300 -10.12 -21.45 8.59
N GLU A 301 -10.36 -21.19 9.88
CA GLU A 301 -11.43 -20.28 10.33
C GLU A 301 -11.18 -18.85 9.84
N VAL A 302 -9.95 -18.34 9.97
CA VAL A 302 -9.58 -17.03 9.45
C VAL A 302 -9.75 -16.96 7.94
N ASP A 303 -9.29 -17.99 7.21
CA ASP A 303 -9.40 -18.05 5.76
C ASP A 303 -10.85 -18.04 5.29
N ALA A 304 -11.73 -18.82 5.95
CA ALA A 304 -13.15 -18.86 5.64
C ALA A 304 -13.83 -17.52 5.91
N ALA A 305 -13.49 -16.85 7.02
CA ALA A 305 -14.01 -15.53 7.34
C ALA A 305 -13.58 -14.46 6.32
N VAL A 306 -12.30 -14.47 5.92
CA VAL A 306 -11.76 -13.57 4.88
C VAL A 306 -12.44 -13.82 3.53
N ALA A 307 -12.63 -15.08 3.13
CA ALA A 307 -13.31 -15.40 1.88
C ALA A 307 -14.74 -14.85 1.86
N LEU A 308 -15.51 -15.08 2.93
CA LEU A 308 -16.88 -14.57 3.06
C LEU A 308 -16.93 -13.03 3.05
N GLU A 309 -15.99 -12.36 3.72
CA GLU A 309 -15.89 -10.91 3.75
C GLU A 309 -15.65 -10.34 2.33
N VAL A 310 -14.72 -10.93 1.58
CA VAL A 310 -14.40 -10.51 0.20
C VAL A 310 -15.56 -10.81 -0.76
N ASP A 311 -16.23 -11.95 -0.60
CA ASP A 311 -17.42 -12.31 -1.39
C ASP A 311 -18.54 -11.30 -1.18
N THR A 312 -18.89 -11.04 0.08
CA THR A 312 -19.94 -10.08 0.45
C THR A 312 -19.61 -8.68 -0.07
N ALA A 313 -18.35 -8.24 0.07
CA ALA A 313 -17.90 -6.94 -0.43
C ALA A 313 -17.94 -6.85 -1.96
N THR A 314 -17.68 -7.96 -2.67
CA THR A 314 -17.79 -8.03 -4.12
C THR A 314 -19.22 -7.83 -4.55
N ASP A 315 -20.17 -8.57 -3.98
CA ASP A 315 -21.59 -8.45 -4.32
C ASP A 315 -22.10 -7.02 -4.10
N LEU A 316 -21.73 -6.41 -2.97
CA LEU A 316 -22.07 -5.02 -2.66
C LEU A 316 -21.46 -4.02 -3.66
N ALA A 317 -20.20 -4.19 -4.04
CA ALA A 317 -19.54 -3.31 -5.00
C ALA A 317 -20.12 -3.48 -6.42
N GLU A 318 -20.50 -4.69 -6.83
CA GLU A 318 -21.12 -4.92 -8.13
C GLU A 318 -22.49 -4.25 -8.24
N GLN A 319 -23.27 -4.30 -7.17
CA GLN A 319 -24.59 -3.66 -7.06
C GLN A 319 -24.53 -2.13 -6.93
N SER A 320 -23.37 -1.57 -6.58
CA SER A 320 -23.21 -0.11 -6.45
C SER A 320 -23.46 0.64 -7.77
N PRO A 321 -24.05 1.84 -7.70
CA PRO A 321 -24.32 2.66 -8.88
C PRO A 321 -23.03 3.11 -9.57
N ALA A 322 -23.11 3.39 -10.87
CA ALA A 322 -22.05 4.09 -11.60
C ALA A 322 -21.89 5.53 -11.08
N CYS A 323 -20.74 6.14 -11.32
CA CYS A 323 -20.54 7.58 -11.07
C CYS A 323 -21.30 8.42 -12.12
N ASP A 324 -21.77 9.61 -11.72
CA ASP A 324 -22.39 10.56 -12.63
C ASP A 324 -21.33 11.54 -13.17
N GLY A 325 -21.45 11.94 -14.44
CA GLY A 325 -20.50 12.89 -15.06
C GLY A 325 -20.23 14.16 -14.22
N PRO A 326 -21.25 14.80 -13.63
CA PRO A 326 -21.08 15.95 -12.73
C PRO A 326 -20.25 15.69 -11.46
N ASP A 327 -20.08 14.44 -11.01
CA ASP A 327 -19.22 14.12 -9.85
C ASP A 327 -17.76 14.54 -10.07
N ALA A 328 -17.33 14.67 -11.33
CA ALA A 328 -15.99 15.16 -11.69
C ALA A 328 -15.75 16.62 -11.26
N LEU A 329 -16.79 17.42 -11.05
CA LEU A 329 -16.68 18.83 -10.62
C LEU A 329 -16.65 18.99 -9.10
N VAL A 330 -17.06 17.96 -8.35
CA VAL A 330 -17.15 18.03 -6.89
C VAL A 330 -15.74 17.95 -6.29
N GLY A 331 -15.41 18.90 -5.41
CA GLY A 331 -14.14 18.91 -4.69
C GLY A 331 -12.96 19.54 -5.44
N VAL A 332 -13.19 20.13 -6.63
CA VAL A 332 -12.15 20.91 -7.35
C VAL A 332 -11.78 22.17 -6.57
N TYR A 333 -12.77 22.85 -5.98
CA TYR A 333 -12.62 23.97 -5.05
C TYR A 333 -13.56 23.78 -3.86
N ALA A 334 -13.31 24.50 -2.78
CA ALA A 334 -14.16 24.47 -1.58
C ALA A 334 -15.57 25.03 -1.85
N ASP A 335 -15.65 26.10 -2.64
CA ASP A 335 -16.92 26.64 -3.13
C ASP A 335 -17.29 25.96 -4.45
N PRO A 336 -18.58 25.62 -4.67
CA PRO A 336 -19.02 25.14 -5.97
C PRO A 336 -18.72 26.21 -7.04
N PRO A 337 -18.32 25.81 -8.26
CA PRO A 337 -18.06 26.76 -9.33
C PRO A 337 -19.30 27.66 -9.53
N ARG A 338 -19.13 28.96 -9.35
CA ARG A 338 -20.21 29.96 -9.53
C ARG A 338 -20.56 30.20 -11.00
N MET A 339 -19.74 29.69 -11.92
CA MET A 339 -20.03 29.75 -13.35
C MET A 339 -21.00 28.62 -13.73
N PRO A 340 -22.03 28.91 -14.54
CA PRO A 340 -22.81 27.86 -15.20
C PRO A 340 -21.88 26.94 -15.99
N SER A 341 -22.12 25.63 -15.93
CA SER A 341 -21.38 24.64 -16.71
C SER A 341 -21.49 24.95 -18.22
N LEU A 342 -20.47 25.59 -18.79
CA LEU A 342 -20.47 26.04 -20.21
C LEU A 342 -20.49 24.87 -21.22
N TRP A 343 -20.29 23.64 -20.74
CA TRP A 343 -20.11 22.44 -21.55
C TRP A 343 -21.30 21.47 -21.50
N PHE A 344 -22.25 21.66 -20.57
CA PHE A 344 -23.53 20.97 -20.65
C PHE A 344 -24.42 21.73 -21.62
N ARG A 345 -24.49 21.27 -22.87
CA ARG A 345 -25.59 21.66 -23.76
C ARG A 345 -26.84 20.98 -23.22
N ASP A 346 -27.62 21.71 -22.41
CA ASP A 346 -28.96 21.27 -22.04
C ASP A 346 -29.74 20.88 -23.30
N GLY A 347 -30.29 19.66 -23.32
CA GLY A 347 -31.05 19.13 -24.46
C GLY A 347 -30.25 18.38 -25.52
N VAL A 348 -28.93 18.15 -25.35
CA VAL A 348 -28.11 17.35 -26.27
C VAL A 348 -27.79 15.99 -25.66
N GLY A 349 -28.49 14.95 -26.12
CA GLY A 349 -28.40 13.58 -25.58
C GLY A 349 -27.15 12.79 -25.99
N SER A 350 -26.37 13.30 -26.95
CA SER A 350 -25.06 12.78 -27.30
C SER A 350 -24.18 13.89 -27.88
N ALA A 351 -22.87 13.86 -27.64
CA ALA A 351 -21.95 14.79 -28.31
C ALA A 351 -21.79 14.50 -29.82
N VAL A 352 -22.31 13.35 -30.29
CA VAL A 352 -22.11 12.84 -31.65
C VAL A 352 -23.35 12.01 -32.05
N ASP A 353 -24.37 12.66 -32.61
CA ASP A 353 -25.60 11.96 -33.04
C ASP A 353 -25.39 11.16 -34.35
N ALA A 354 -24.30 11.44 -35.07
CA ALA A 354 -23.82 10.70 -36.21
C ALA A 354 -22.30 10.66 -36.15
N HIS A 355 -21.66 9.52 -36.42
CA HIS A 355 -20.20 9.45 -36.56
C HIS A 355 -19.71 10.52 -37.55
N GLU A 356 -19.23 11.65 -37.05
CA GLU A 356 -18.43 12.58 -37.83
C GLU A 356 -17.07 11.92 -38.01
N ARG A 357 -16.96 11.01 -38.98
CA ARG A 357 -15.71 10.84 -39.71
C ARG A 357 -15.67 12.00 -40.69
N PRO A 358 -14.78 13.00 -40.53
CA PRO A 358 -14.57 13.99 -41.56
C PRO A 358 -14.15 13.24 -42.83
N ALA A 359 -14.86 13.44 -43.94
CA ALA A 359 -14.39 12.98 -45.23
C ALA A 359 -13.02 13.64 -45.51
N GLY A 360 -11.94 12.86 -45.41
CA GLY A 360 -10.59 13.36 -45.76
C GLY A 360 -9.44 12.92 -44.85
N TRP A 361 -9.66 12.25 -43.72
CA TRP A 361 -8.56 11.71 -42.93
C TRP A 361 -8.23 10.25 -43.32
N GLY A 362 -7.36 10.14 -44.33
CA GLY A 362 -6.36 9.09 -44.52
C GLY A 362 -6.80 7.63 -44.42
N THR A 363 -7.30 7.07 -45.53
CA THR A 363 -6.80 5.76 -45.98
C THR A 363 -5.74 6.02 -47.04
N HIS A 364 -4.54 5.50 -46.82
CA HIS A 364 -3.57 5.35 -47.89
C HIS A 364 -4.08 4.22 -48.77
N ASP A 365 -4.71 4.57 -49.88
CA ASP A 365 -5.02 3.61 -50.94
C ASP A 365 -3.76 3.48 -51.80
N GLY A 366 -2.86 2.60 -51.35
CA GLY A 366 -1.67 2.13 -52.06
C GLY A 366 -1.68 0.62 -52.14
#